data_AF-A0A427AYK2-F1
#
_entry.id   AF-A0A427AYK2-F1
#
_cell.length_a   1.000
_cell.length_b   1.000
_cell.length_c   1.000
_cell.angle_alpha   90.00
_cell.angle_beta   90.00
_cell.angle_gamma   90.00
#
_symmetry.space_group_name_H-M   'P 1'
#
loop_
_entity.id
_entity.type
_entity.pdbx_description
1 polymer ?
#
loop_
_entity_poly.entity_id
_entity_poly.type
_entity_poly.pdbx_seq_one_letter_code
_entity_poly.pdbx_strand_id
1 'polypeptide(L)'
;MPQLLLQPSAPSQSAASPSSPPRSVSAKPCIGLKEFVEPDVIMHDMTDEELLWRASMVPKIQKRPFSRPPKVAFLFLTKDHLPLAPLWEKFFDGNEGFYSIYVHASTFNGSAPKRSVFHGRKVPSKVSRLSTSL
;
A
#
# COMPACT_ATOMS: atom_id res chain seq x y z
N MET A 1 62.66 -34.87 14.32
CA MET A 1 62.18 -33.49 14.07
C MET A 1 60.71 -33.59 13.71
N PRO A 2 59.80 -32.97 14.48
CA PRO A 2 58.37 -33.23 14.38
C PRO A 2 57.77 -32.58 13.13
N GLN A 3 56.86 -33.30 12.48
CA GLN A 3 56.07 -32.85 11.33
C GLN A 3 54.87 -32.04 11.86
N LEU A 4 54.82 -30.73 11.56
CA LEU A 4 53.69 -29.87 11.89
C LEU A 4 52.71 -29.79 10.71
N LEU A 5 51.53 -30.35 10.99
CA LEU A 5 50.17 -30.13 10.48
C LEU A 5 49.92 -29.00 9.46
N LEU A 6 49.21 -29.32 8.37
CA LEU A 6 48.21 -28.42 7.79
C LEU A 6 46.91 -29.21 7.53
N GLN A 7 45.89 -28.97 8.36
CA GLN A 7 44.52 -29.41 8.12
C GLN A 7 43.88 -28.54 7.02
N PRO A 8 43.01 -29.10 6.17
CA PRO A 8 42.23 -28.31 5.22
C PRO A 8 41.20 -27.44 5.97
N SER A 9 41.18 -26.15 5.65
CA SER A 9 40.22 -25.19 6.19
C SER A 9 38.79 -25.50 5.72
N ALA A 10 37.85 -25.55 6.68
CA ALA A 10 36.43 -25.70 6.41
C ALA A 10 35.86 -24.49 5.65
N PRO A 11 34.82 -24.69 4.82
CA PRO A 11 34.19 -23.60 4.07
C PRO A 11 33.53 -22.58 5.02
N SER A 12 33.66 -21.30 4.64
CA SER A 12 33.09 -20.14 5.30
C SER A 12 31.61 -20.33 5.64
N GLN A 13 31.31 -20.19 6.93
CA GLN A 13 29.93 -20.20 7.44
C GLN A 13 29.19 -19.00 6.84
N SER A 14 28.19 -19.29 6.01
CA SER A 14 27.22 -18.31 5.54
C SER A 14 26.48 -17.75 6.75
N ALA A 15 26.61 -16.44 6.99
CA ALA A 15 25.94 -15.73 8.05
C ALA A 15 24.43 -16.00 8.00
N ALA A 16 23.89 -16.58 9.08
CA ALA A 16 22.46 -16.71 9.28
C ALA A 16 21.82 -15.31 9.30
N SER A 17 20.80 -15.11 8.46
CA SER A 17 19.95 -13.92 8.51
C SER A 17 19.24 -13.87 9.88
N PRO A 18 19.11 -12.71 10.54
CA PRO A 18 18.32 -12.61 11.75
C PRO A 18 16.84 -12.90 11.43
N SER A 19 16.32 -13.95 12.07
CA SER A 19 14.90 -14.30 12.05
C SER A 19 14.06 -13.10 12.47
N SER A 20 13.24 -12.57 11.56
CA SER A 20 12.23 -11.56 11.90
C SER A 20 11.19 -12.19 12.84
N PRO A 21 10.75 -11.50 13.91
CA PRO A 21 9.68 -12.02 14.76
C PRO A 21 8.37 -12.16 13.95
N PRO A 22 7.49 -13.12 14.30
CA PRO A 22 6.21 -13.29 13.62
C PRO A 22 5.39 -12.01 13.80
N ARG A 23 5.07 -11.36 12.67
CA ARG A 23 4.20 -10.19 12.62
C ARG A 23 2.82 -10.64 13.08
N SER A 24 2.47 -10.31 14.33
CA SER A 24 1.12 -10.55 14.83
C SER A 24 0.16 -9.73 13.98
N VAL A 25 -0.64 -10.41 13.18
CA VAL A 25 -1.76 -9.82 12.44
C VAL A 25 -2.87 -9.57 13.45
N SER A 26 -2.72 -8.51 14.24
CA SER A 26 -3.82 -7.99 15.05
C SER A 26 -4.88 -7.45 14.11
N ALA A 27 -6.02 -8.16 14.03
CA ALA A 27 -7.21 -7.72 13.33
C ALA A 27 -7.66 -6.40 13.97
N LYS A 28 -7.49 -5.27 13.25
CA LYS A 28 -7.89 -3.97 13.76
C LYS A 28 -9.42 -3.90 13.87
N PRO A 29 -9.98 -3.42 15.00
CA PRO A 29 -11.40 -3.10 15.12
C PRO A 29 -11.80 -2.04 14.09
N CYS A 30 -13.09 -1.91 13.82
CA CYS A 30 -13.61 -0.79 13.02
C CYS A 30 -13.35 0.49 13.82
N ILE A 31 -12.30 1.23 13.45
CA ILE A 31 -11.85 2.40 14.20
C ILE A 31 -12.96 3.46 14.19
N GLY A 32 -13.46 3.83 15.37
CA GLY A 32 -14.44 4.90 15.55
C GLY A 32 -13.81 6.28 15.40
N LEU A 33 -14.61 7.32 15.11
CA LEU A 33 -14.10 8.68 14.95
C LEU A 33 -13.30 9.18 16.17
N LYS A 34 -13.67 8.73 17.38
CA LYS A 34 -12.98 9.09 18.62
C LYS A 34 -11.55 8.56 18.68
N GLU A 35 -11.32 7.34 18.20
CA GLU A 35 -9.99 6.70 18.15
C GLU A 35 -9.09 7.28 17.04
N PHE A 36 -9.68 7.92 16.03
CA PHE A 36 -8.92 8.71 15.05
C PHE A 36 -8.47 10.07 15.59
N VAL A 37 -9.25 10.64 16.51
CA VAL A 37 -8.94 11.94 17.14
C VAL A 37 -7.94 11.76 18.28
N GLU A 38 -8.07 10.69 19.06
CA GLU A 38 -7.15 10.33 20.15
C GLU A 38 -6.45 8.99 19.80
N PRO A 39 -5.39 9.01 18.98
CA PRO A 39 -4.68 7.79 18.63
C PRO A 39 -3.93 7.22 19.84
N ASP A 40 -4.15 5.94 20.15
CA ASP A 40 -3.46 5.22 21.25
C ASP A 40 -1.93 5.19 21.11
N VAL A 41 -1.42 5.37 19.88
CA VAL A 41 0.02 5.35 19.58
C VAL A 41 0.41 6.63 18.87
N ILE A 42 0.90 7.59 19.65
CA ILE A 42 1.43 8.85 19.16
C ILE A 42 2.94 8.66 18.87
N MET A 43 3.31 8.66 17.59
CA MET A 43 4.70 8.48 17.14
C MET A 43 5.51 9.80 17.14
N HIS A 44 5.04 10.83 17.86
CA HIS A 44 5.67 12.14 17.93
C HIS A 44 5.51 12.77 19.32
N ASP A 45 6.49 13.57 19.75
CA ASP A 45 6.52 14.23 21.06
C ASP A 45 6.02 15.69 20.97
N MET A 46 4.90 15.92 20.28
CA MET A 46 4.34 17.27 20.03
C MET A 46 2.94 17.37 20.62
N THR A 47 2.57 18.55 21.11
CA THR A 47 1.21 18.84 21.59
C THR A 47 0.24 19.07 20.42
N ASP A 48 -1.05 19.01 20.70
CA ASP A 48 -2.09 19.25 19.69
C ASP A 48 -2.04 20.67 19.11
N GLU A 49 -1.70 21.67 19.92
CA GLU A 49 -1.53 23.05 19.46
C GLU A 49 -0.34 23.16 18.50
N GLU A 50 0.75 22.47 18.78
CA GLU A 50 1.93 22.43 17.91
C GLU A 50 1.64 21.67 16.61
N LEU A 51 0.91 20.56 16.68
CA LEU A 51 0.43 19.83 15.49
C LEU A 51 -0.48 20.71 14.63
N LEU A 52 -1.44 21.39 15.26
CA LEU A 52 -2.36 22.30 14.58
C LEU A 52 -1.59 23.44 13.91
N TRP A 53 -0.64 24.04 14.62
CA TRP A 53 0.25 25.06 14.06
C TRP A 53 1.01 24.53 12.85
N ARG A 54 1.63 23.34 12.95
CA ARG A 54 2.34 22.70 11.82
C ARG A 54 1.42 22.37 10.64
N ALA A 55 0.20 21.90 10.89
CA ALA A 55 -0.79 21.59 9.87
C ALA A 55 -1.35 22.86 9.18
N SER A 56 -1.39 23.99 9.91
CA SER A 56 -1.84 25.28 9.39
C SER A 56 -0.81 25.95 8.46
N MET A 57 0.47 25.57 8.56
CA MET A 57 1.53 26.13 7.72
C MET A 57 1.44 25.59 6.28
N VAL A 58 1.53 26.50 5.30
CA VAL A 58 1.70 26.10 3.89
C VAL A 58 3.06 25.41 3.72
N PRO A 59 3.14 24.21 3.12
CA PRO A 59 4.40 23.51 2.91
C PRO A 59 5.36 24.34 2.04
N LYS A 60 6.41 24.93 2.63
CA LYS A 60 7.46 25.69 1.94
C LYS A 60 8.59 24.79 1.42
N ILE A 61 8.26 23.60 0.91
CA ILE A 61 9.28 22.67 0.36
C ILE A 61 9.61 23.14 -1.06
N GLN A 62 10.71 23.89 -1.20
CA GLN A 62 11.15 24.43 -2.50
C GLN A 62 11.64 23.35 -3.47
N LYS A 63 12.34 22.32 -2.97
CA LYS A 63 12.86 21.22 -3.78
C LYS A 63 12.62 19.90 -3.06
N ARG A 64 11.80 19.04 -3.66
CA ARG A 64 11.59 17.68 -3.14
C ARG A 64 12.83 16.82 -3.47
N PRO A 65 13.29 15.94 -2.55
CA PRO A 65 14.48 15.10 -2.77
C PRO A 65 14.29 14.08 -3.90
N PHE A 66 13.05 13.84 -4.32
CA PHE A 66 12.70 12.95 -5.42
C PHE A 66 11.75 13.68 -6.37
N SER A 67 11.94 13.46 -7.67
CA SER A 67 10.98 13.91 -8.68
C SER A 67 9.66 13.17 -8.46
N ARG A 68 8.59 13.92 -8.19
CA ARG A 68 7.23 13.39 -8.11
C ARG A 68 6.49 13.92 -9.34
N PRO A 69 6.33 13.13 -10.41
CA PRO A 69 5.49 13.55 -11.51
C PRO A 69 4.06 13.80 -10.97
N PRO A 70 3.36 14.82 -11.48
CA PRO A 70 1.96 15.02 -11.14
C PRO A 70 1.18 13.76 -11.56
N LYS A 71 0.52 13.12 -10.59
CA LYS A 71 -0.14 11.83 -10.78
C LYS A 71 -1.62 11.94 -10.49
N VAL A 72 -2.46 11.51 -11.44
CA VAL A 72 -3.92 11.50 -11.30
C VAL A 72 -4.41 10.13 -10.86
N ALA A 73 -5.31 10.07 -9.88
CA ALA A 73 -5.94 8.82 -9.44
C ALA A 73 -7.33 8.69 -10.07
N PHE A 74 -7.57 7.56 -10.73
CA PHE A 74 -8.87 7.19 -11.30
C PHE A 74 -9.48 6.07 -10.46
N LEU A 75 -10.68 6.30 -9.94
CA LEU A 75 -11.47 5.30 -9.22
C LEU A 75 -12.70 4.95 -10.06
N PHE A 76 -12.76 3.69 -10.48
CA PHE A 76 -13.90 3.15 -11.21
C PHE A 76 -14.77 2.34 -10.24
N LEU A 77 -15.99 2.82 -10.01
CA LEU A 77 -17.01 2.13 -9.22
C LEU A 77 -17.95 1.41 -10.17
N THR A 78 -17.90 0.09 -10.21
CA THR A 78 -18.67 -0.72 -11.16
C THR A 78 -19.42 -1.82 -10.42
N LYS A 79 -20.51 -2.32 -11.01
CA LYS A 79 -21.23 -3.48 -10.44
C LYS A 79 -20.47 -4.76 -10.77
N ASP A 80 -20.31 -5.02 -12.07
CA ASP A 80 -19.63 -6.20 -12.60
C ASP A 80 -18.33 -5.82 -13.32
N HIS A 81 -18.32 -5.82 -14.66
CA HIS A 81 -17.16 -5.46 -15.46
C HIS A 81 -17.06 -3.94 -15.66
N LEU A 82 -15.85 -3.46 -16.02
CA LEU A 82 -15.64 -2.06 -16.33
C LEU A 82 -16.21 -1.72 -17.71
N PRO A 83 -17.30 -0.93 -17.80
CA PRO A 83 -17.81 -0.50 -19.10
C PRO A 83 -16.75 0.36 -19.80
N LEU A 84 -16.71 0.26 -21.13
CA LEU A 84 -15.77 1.01 -21.98
C LEU A 84 -14.30 0.72 -21.67
N ALA A 85 -13.96 -0.43 -21.06
CA ALA A 85 -12.56 -0.80 -20.80
C ALA A 85 -11.64 -0.63 -22.03
N PRO A 86 -12.03 -1.02 -23.27
CA PRO A 86 -11.17 -0.80 -24.45
C PRO A 86 -10.93 0.68 -24.80
N LEU A 87 -11.88 1.57 -24.48
CA LEU A 87 -11.69 3.01 -24.67
C LEU A 87 -10.73 3.57 -23.63
N TRP A 88 -10.91 3.18 -22.37
CA TRP A 88 -10.03 3.59 -21.29
C TRP A 88 -8.60 3.05 -21.49
N GLU A 89 -8.43 1.85 -22.03
CA GLU A 89 -7.12 1.33 -22.41
C GLU A 89 -6.40 2.26 -23.38
N LYS A 90 -7.09 2.75 -24.42
CA LYS A 90 -6.53 3.74 -25.36
C LYS A 90 -6.24 5.09 -24.73
N PHE A 91 -7.05 5.50 -23.74
CA PHE A 91 -6.82 6.74 -23.00
C PHE A 91 -5.55 6.68 -22.14
N PHE A 92 -5.28 5.52 -21.54
CA PHE A 92 -4.13 5.32 -20.66
C PHE A 92 -2.85 4.91 -21.39
N ASP A 93 -2.95 4.46 -22.64
CA ASP A 93 -1.82 4.08 -23.48
C ASP A 93 -0.83 5.26 -23.64
N GLY A 94 0.46 5.00 -23.38
CA GLY A 94 1.53 6.00 -23.48
C GLY A 94 1.59 7.03 -22.33
N ASN A 95 0.71 6.92 -21.33
CA ASN A 95 0.68 7.81 -20.16
C ASN A 95 1.21 7.13 -18.88
N GLU A 96 2.00 6.07 -19.02
CA GLU A 96 2.46 5.27 -17.90
C GLU A 96 3.24 6.11 -16.88
N GLY A 97 2.92 5.95 -15.60
CA GLY A 97 3.56 6.70 -14.50
C GLY A 97 2.83 7.98 -14.09
N PHE A 98 1.98 8.54 -14.96
CA PHE A 98 1.17 9.74 -14.65
C PHE A 98 -0.20 9.43 -14.05
N TYR A 99 -0.56 8.15 -13.93
CA TYR A 99 -1.85 7.75 -13.36
C TYR A 99 -1.77 6.57 -12.40
N SER A 100 -2.73 6.51 -11.48
CA SER A 100 -3.05 5.34 -10.66
C SER A 100 -4.49 4.95 -10.92
N ILE A 101 -4.75 3.68 -11.21
CA ILE A 101 -6.10 3.15 -11.42
C ILE A 101 -6.49 2.28 -10.24
N TYR A 102 -7.71 2.48 -9.75
CA TYR A 102 -8.39 1.65 -8.75
C TYR A 102 -9.74 1.24 -9.30
N VAL A 103 -10.05 -0.06 -9.27
CA VAL A 103 -11.32 -0.60 -9.75
C VAL A 103 -12.02 -1.28 -8.59
N HIS A 104 -13.19 -0.77 -8.21
CA HIS A 104 -14.04 -1.37 -7.19
C HIS A 104 -15.27 -1.97 -7.87
N ALA A 105 -15.29 -3.30 -7.95
CA ALA A 105 -16.41 -4.07 -8.50
C ALA A 105 -17.10 -4.86 -7.39
N SER A 106 -18.42 -4.73 -7.28
CA SER A 106 -19.20 -5.38 -6.21
C SER A 106 -19.30 -6.90 -6.39
N THR A 107 -19.54 -7.36 -7.62
CA THR A 107 -19.93 -8.75 -7.92
C THR A 107 -18.99 -9.48 -8.87
N PHE A 108 -18.10 -8.76 -9.56
CA PHE A 108 -17.16 -9.37 -10.50
C PHE A 108 -15.92 -9.91 -9.80
N ASN A 109 -15.66 -11.21 -9.89
CA ASN A 109 -14.47 -11.87 -9.34
C ASN A 109 -13.31 -12.07 -10.33
N GLY A 110 -13.50 -11.71 -11.61
CA GLY A 110 -12.45 -11.84 -12.62
C GLY A 110 -11.28 -10.89 -12.41
N SER A 111 -10.14 -11.26 -12.99
CA SER A 111 -8.96 -10.41 -13.12
C SER A 111 -8.80 -9.97 -14.57
N ALA A 112 -8.39 -8.73 -14.80
CA ALA A 112 -8.08 -8.27 -16.16
C ALA A 112 -6.87 -9.05 -16.73
N PRO A 113 -6.75 -9.22 -18.05
CA PRO A 113 -5.59 -9.84 -18.68
C PRO A 113 -4.28 -9.16 -18.25
N LYS A 114 -3.17 -9.91 -18.16
CA LYS A 114 -1.87 -9.36 -17.71
C LYS A 114 -1.37 -8.15 -18.49
N ARG A 115 -1.78 -8.02 -19.76
CA ARG A 115 -1.41 -6.92 -20.65
C ARG A 115 -2.32 -5.68 -20.52
N SER A 116 -3.42 -5.77 -19.79
CA SER A 116 -4.36 -4.66 -19.60
C SER A 116 -3.88 -3.71 -18.52
N VAL A 117 -4.14 -2.41 -18.68
CA VAL A 117 -3.86 -1.36 -17.68
C VAL A 117 -4.63 -1.58 -16.36
N PHE A 118 -5.69 -2.39 -16.39
CA PHE A 118 -6.51 -2.74 -15.24
C PHE A 118 -5.99 -3.96 -14.46
N HIS A 119 -4.93 -4.62 -14.94
CA HIS A 119 -4.38 -5.79 -14.27
C HIS A 119 -3.88 -5.46 -12.86
N GLY A 120 -4.34 -6.23 -11.87
CA GLY A 120 -3.96 -6.03 -10.46
C GLY A 120 -4.46 -4.72 -9.84
N ARG A 121 -5.40 -4.01 -10.50
CA ARG A 121 -5.93 -2.72 -10.01
C ARG A 121 -7.25 -2.84 -9.25
N LYS A 122 -7.72 -4.07 -9.04
CA LYS A 122 -8.99 -4.35 -8.38
C LYS A 122 -8.86 -4.22 -6.85
N VAL A 123 -9.77 -3.47 -6.25
CA VAL A 123 -9.92 -3.34 -4.80
C VAL A 123 -11.08 -4.25 -4.36
N PRO A 124 -10.85 -5.23 -3.47
CA PRO A 124 -11.90 -6.13 -2.99
C PRO A 124 -12.89 -5.37 -2.10
N SER A 125 -14.18 -5.60 -2.32
CA SER A 125 -15.27 -5.09 -1.50
C SER A 125 -15.55 -6.05 -0.33
N LYS A 126 -16.07 -5.52 0.79
CA LYS A 126 -16.64 -6.33 1.87
C LYS A 126 -18.16 -6.30 1.75
N VAL A 127 -18.80 -7.47 1.82
CA VAL A 127 -20.25 -7.56 1.87
C VAL A 127 -20.74 -7.02 3.21
N SER A 128 -21.50 -5.93 3.20
CA SER A 128 -22.21 -5.46 4.39
C SER A 128 -23.54 -6.21 4.51
N ARG A 129 -23.76 -6.86 5.65
CA ARG A 129 -25.09 -7.41 5.99
C ARG A 129 -25.84 -6.31 6.72
N LEU A 130 -26.87 -5.76 6.09
CA LEU A 130 -27.89 -5.01 6.82
C LEU A 130 -28.70 -6.04 7.60
N SER A 131 -28.64 -5.98 8.93
CA SER A 131 -29.48 -6.79 9.80
C SER A 131 -30.92 -6.32 9.64
N THR A 132 -31.68 -7.00 8.79
CA THR A 132 -33.14 -6.88 8.80
C THR A 132 -33.64 -7.76 9.94
N SER A 133 -33.86 -7.16 11.11
CA SER A 133 -34.61 -7.80 12.18
C SER A 133 -36.08 -7.82 11.76
N LEU A 134 -36.64 -9.01 11.57
CA LEU A 134 -38.08 -9.27 11.57
C LEU A 134 -38.49 -9.84 12.92
#